data_AF-A0A1G4R3U1-F1
#
_entry.id   AF-A0A1G4R3U1-F1
#
_cell.length_a   1.000
_cell.length_b   1.000
_cell.length_c   1.000
_cell.angle_alpha   90.00
_cell.angle_beta   90.00
_cell.angle_gamma   90.00
#
_symmetry.space_group_name_H-M   'P 1'
#
loop_
_entity.id
_entity.type
_entity.pdbx_description
1 polymer ?
#
loop_
_entity_poly.entity_id
_entity_poly.type
_entity_poly.pdbx_seq_one_letter_code
_entity_poly.pdbx_strand_id
1 'polypeptide(L)'
;MNIKMQSINLFSNNGLKSTQDRLDRQAKRDNQIAYFEQQKENLKNMKSDSIEDISRKLDLLHGYDDQIAAAKAEYNNSQMFHMLDEARERAEKIAEEAEKYAPKTPEERLEDMIEEATGVDKDAGMLAEAMNELEEIAEEMTEETVEELDEMSEELEEVENTDKAQAEMEAASKVSTGDLPEKYKRIDYRI
;
A
#
# COMPACT_ATOMS: atom_id res chain seq x y z
N MET A 1 -6.70 -39.76 -36.62
CA MET A 1 -5.59 -38.80 -36.47
C MET A 1 -5.87 -37.98 -35.24
N ASN A 2 -5.17 -38.25 -34.14
CA ASN A 2 -5.28 -37.48 -32.90
C ASN A 2 -4.37 -36.26 -33.02
N ILE A 3 -4.92 -35.11 -33.37
CA ILE A 3 -4.21 -33.85 -33.25
C ILE A 3 -4.30 -33.46 -31.78
N LYS A 4 -3.23 -33.80 -31.05
CA LYS A 4 -2.92 -33.21 -29.74
C LYS A 4 -2.72 -31.71 -29.99
N MET A 5 -3.77 -30.91 -29.79
CA MET A 5 -3.63 -29.47 -29.68
C MET A 5 -2.79 -29.20 -28.44
N GLN A 6 -1.47 -29.09 -28.65
CA GLN A 6 -0.60 -28.44 -27.70
C GLN A 6 -1.17 -27.04 -27.50
N SER A 7 -1.56 -26.77 -26.27
CA SER A 7 -1.99 -25.47 -25.77
C SER A 7 -0.93 -24.43 -26.10
N ILE A 8 -1.11 -23.75 -27.23
CA ILE A 8 -0.41 -22.50 -27.51
C ILE A 8 -0.95 -21.52 -26.47
N ASN A 9 -0.16 -21.25 -25.43
CA ASN A 9 -0.36 -20.10 -24.54
C ASN A 9 -0.11 -18.82 -25.35
N LEU A 10 -1.06 -18.46 -26.21
CA LEU A 10 -1.05 -17.20 -26.96
C LEU A 10 -1.59 -16.03 -26.12
N PHE A 11 -1.92 -16.26 -24.85
CA PHE A 11 -2.51 -15.28 -23.94
C PHE A 11 -1.56 -14.84 -22.81
N SER A 12 -0.32 -15.35 -22.77
CA SER A 12 0.64 -14.86 -21.77
C SER A 12 1.17 -13.48 -22.17
N ASN A 13 0.66 -12.46 -21.45
CA ASN A 13 1.26 -11.15 -21.16
C ASN A 13 0.93 -9.90 -21.98
N ASN A 14 0.07 -9.93 -23.01
CA ASN A 14 -0.33 -8.69 -23.72
C ASN A 14 -1.83 -8.36 -23.68
N GLY A 15 -2.64 -9.10 -22.90
CA GLY A 15 -4.07 -8.83 -22.70
C GLY A 15 -4.33 -7.88 -21.54
N LEU A 16 -5.46 -7.15 -21.57
CA LEU A 16 -5.96 -6.43 -20.40
C LEU A 16 -6.29 -7.45 -19.28
N LYS A 17 -5.89 -7.19 -18.04
CA LYS A 17 -6.20 -8.02 -16.87
C LYS A 17 -7.70 -8.23 -16.72
N SER A 18 -8.48 -7.19 -16.96
CA SER A 18 -9.94 -7.25 -17.02
C SER A 18 -10.47 -8.31 -18.00
N THR A 19 -9.79 -8.54 -19.13
CA THR A 19 -10.17 -9.58 -20.11
C THR A 19 -9.96 -10.99 -19.56
N GLN A 20 -8.89 -11.22 -18.81
CA GLN A 20 -8.65 -12.50 -18.14
C GLN A 20 -9.71 -12.76 -17.06
N ASP A 21 -9.99 -11.76 -16.23
CA ASP A 21 -11.01 -11.85 -15.17
C ASP A 21 -12.40 -12.16 -15.74
N ARG A 22 -12.73 -11.63 -16.93
CA ARG A 22 -13.99 -11.98 -17.62
C ARG A 22 -14.06 -13.46 -17.96
N LEU A 23 -12.99 -14.02 -18.53
CA LEU A 23 -12.94 -15.44 -18.91
C LEU A 23 -13.08 -16.34 -17.68
N ASP A 24 -12.44 -15.99 -16.57
CA ASP A 24 -12.53 -16.73 -15.32
C ASP A 24 -13.95 -16.68 -14.74
N ARG A 25 -14.59 -15.51 -14.76
CA ARG A 25 -16.01 -15.36 -14.38
C ARG A 25 -16.93 -16.18 -15.27
N GLN A 26 -16.67 -16.20 -16.57
CA GLN A 26 -17.44 -16.98 -17.53
C GLN A 26 -17.32 -18.48 -17.25
N ALA A 27 -16.10 -18.97 -17.05
CA ALA A 27 -15.82 -20.36 -16.71
C ALA A 27 -16.48 -20.78 -15.39
N LYS A 28 -16.44 -19.93 -14.35
CA LYS A 28 -17.13 -20.18 -13.08
C LYS A 28 -18.63 -20.36 -13.27
N ARG A 29 -19.27 -19.46 -14.02
CA ARG A 29 -20.70 -19.53 -14.33
C ARG A 29 -21.03 -20.80 -15.12
N ASP A 30 -20.24 -21.12 -16.15
CA ASP A 30 -20.49 -22.30 -16.99
C ASP A 30 -20.33 -23.61 -16.19
N ASN A 31 -19.34 -23.68 -15.29
CA ASN A 31 -19.16 -24.82 -14.38
C ASN A 31 -20.33 -24.97 -13.40
N GLN A 32 -20.84 -23.88 -12.83
CA GLN A 32 -22.00 -23.91 -11.94
C GLN A 32 -23.26 -24.39 -12.67
N ILE A 33 -23.51 -23.88 -13.88
CA ILE A 33 -24.65 -24.31 -14.69
C ILE A 33 -24.51 -25.80 -15.02
N ALA A 34 -23.33 -26.25 -15.47
CA ALA A 34 -23.10 -27.65 -15.81
C ALA A 34 -23.34 -28.58 -14.62
N TYR A 35 -22.94 -28.17 -13.40
CA TYR A 35 -23.22 -28.92 -12.18
C TYR A 35 -24.73 -29.10 -11.95
N PHE A 36 -25.51 -28.02 -12.00
CA PHE A 36 -26.95 -28.10 -11.78
C PHE A 36 -27.69 -28.81 -12.91
N GLU A 37 -27.25 -28.65 -14.17
CA GLU A 37 -27.77 -29.44 -15.28
C GLU A 37 -27.51 -30.94 -15.07
N GLN A 38 -26.33 -31.32 -14.57
CA GLN A 38 -26.05 -32.71 -14.22
C GLN A 38 -26.96 -33.19 -13.08
N GLN A 39 -27.22 -32.36 -12.06
CA GLN A 39 -28.16 -32.73 -10.99
C GLN A 39 -29.59 -32.91 -11.53
N LYS A 40 -30.03 -32.07 -12.47
CA LYS A 40 -31.33 -32.23 -13.14
C LYS A 40 -31.41 -33.53 -13.94
N GLU A 41 -30.35 -33.89 -14.65
CA GLU A 41 -30.28 -35.19 -15.34
C GLU A 41 -30.32 -36.36 -14.35
N ASN A 42 -29.63 -36.25 -13.21
CA ASN A 42 -29.66 -37.26 -12.15
C ASN A 42 -31.06 -37.42 -11.53
N LEU A 43 -31.87 -36.36 -11.44
CA LEU A 43 -33.25 -36.47 -10.99
C LEU A 43 -34.04 -37.45 -11.86
N LYS A 44 -33.77 -37.58 -13.16
CA LYS A 44 -34.47 -38.55 -14.03
C LYS A 44 -34.30 -39.99 -13.55
N ASN A 45 -33.15 -40.31 -12.96
CA ASN A 45 -32.84 -41.64 -12.45
C ASN A 45 -33.45 -41.92 -11.06
N MET A 46 -33.95 -40.89 -10.37
CA MET A 46 -34.58 -41.03 -9.06
C MET A 46 -35.97 -41.67 -9.22
N LYS A 47 -36.15 -42.87 -8.66
CA LYS A 47 -37.45 -43.54 -8.58
C LYS A 47 -38.38 -42.75 -7.64
N SER A 48 -39.66 -42.74 -7.98
CA SER A 48 -40.69 -42.03 -7.21
C SER A 48 -41.89 -42.96 -7.14
N ASP A 49 -42.13 -43.55 -5.97
CA ASP A 49 -43.17 -44.56 -5.77
C ASP A 49 -44.43 -43.97 -5.11
N SER A 50 -44.35 -42.73 -4.60
CA SER A 50 -45.44 -41.98 -3.98
C SER A 50 -45.63 -40.58 -4.58
N ILE A 51 -46.80 -39.98 -4.35
CA ILE A 51 -47.10 -38.60 -4.79
C ILE A 51 -46.18 -37.60 -4.05
N GLU A 52 -45.87 -37.87 -2.79
CA GLU A 52 -44.95 -37.08 -1.99
C GLU A 52 -43.52 -37.10 -2.54
N ASP A 53 -43.05 -38.24 -3.08
CA ASP A 53 -41.75 -38.34 -3.76
C ASP A 53 -41.73 -37.50 -5.05
N ILE A 54 -42.83 -37.51 -5.80
CA ILE A 54 -42.97 -36.72 -7.03
C ILE A 54 -42.95 -35.23 -6.71
N SER A 55 -43.66 -34.79 -5.66
CA SER A 55 -43.64 -33.40 -5.20
C SER A 55 -42.22 -32.96 -4.84
N ARG A 56 -41.51 -33.73 -3.99
CA ARG A 56 -40.13 -33.43 -3.62
C ARG A 56 -39.20 -33.35 -4.83
N LYS A 57 -39.38 -34.24 -5.81
CA LYS A 57 -38.60 -34.23 -7.05
C LYS A 57 -38.84 -32.96 -7.88
N LEU A 58 -40.08 -32.49 -7.95
CA LEU A 58 -40.43 -31.24 -8.61
C LEU A 58 -39.88 -30.02 -7.87
N ASP A 59 -39.93 -30.01 -6.54
CA ASP A 59 -39.36 -28.94 -5.72
C ASP A 59 -37.84 -28.83 -5.94
N LEU A 60 -37.14 -29.97 -5.98
CA LEU A 60 -35.71 -30.01 -6.31
C LEU A 60 -35.42 -29.51 -7.74
N LEU A 61 -36.26 -29.88 -8.71
CA LEU A 61 -36.12 -29.46 -10.09
C LEU A 61 -36.21 -27.93 -10.21
N HIS A 62 -37.24 -27.32 -9.60
CA HIS A 62 -37.40 -25.87 -9.59
C HIS A 62 -36.26 -25.18 -8.83
N GLY A 63 -35.82 -25.75 -7.70
CA GLY A 63 -34.67 -25.24 -6.96
C GLY A 63 -33.39 -25.18 -7.79
N TYR A 64 -33.10 -26.22 -8.58
CA TYR A 64 -31.95 -26.21 -9.50
C TYR A 64 -32.11 -25.20 -10.64
N ASP A 65 -33.33 -25.03 -11.18
CA ASP A 65 -33.60 -24.03 -12.20
C ASP A 65 -33.42 -22.59 -11.68
N ASP A 66 -33.87 -22.32 -10.45
CA ASP A 66 -33.66 -21.05 -9.77
C ASP A 66 -32.17 -20.78 -9.54
N GLN A 67 -31.39 -21.81 -9.16
CA GLN A 67 -29.94 -21.69 -8.99
C GLN A 67 -29.22 -21.42 -10.32
N ILE A 68 -29.64 -22.05 -11.41
CA ILE A 68 -29.13 -21.76 -12.77
C ILE A 68 -29.47 -20.32 -13.17
N ALA A 69 -30.68 -19.87 -12.88
CA ALA A 69 -31.10 -18.50 -13.16
C ALA A 69 -30.28 -17.48 -12.34
N ALA A 70 -30.05 -17.76 -11.06
CA ALA A 70 -29.23 -16.95 -10.17
C ALA A 70 -27.78 -16.86 -10.68
N ALA A 71 -27.15 -17.96 -11.07
CA ALA A 71 -25.79 -17.97 -11.62
C ALA A 71 -25.67 -17.14 -12.92
N LYS A 72 -26.69 -17.18 -13.78
CA LYS A 72 -26.77 -16.34 -14.98
C LYS A 72 -26.94 -14.86 -14.62
N ALA A 73 -27.79 -14.55 -13.64
CA ALA A 73 -28.02 -13.19 -13.18
C ALA A 73 -26.76 -12.58 -12.53
N GLU A 74 -26.04 -13.36 -11.71
CA GLU A 74 -24.76 -12.95 -11.11
C GLU A 74 -23.71 -12.65 -12.18
N TYR A 75 -23.58 -13.51 -13.19
CA TYR A 75 -22.69 -13.24 -14.31
C TYR A 75 -23.07 -11.96 -15.06
N ASN A 76 -24.36 -11.77 -15.36
CA ASN A 76 -24.83 -10.55 -16.03
C ASN A 76 -24.54 -9.29 -15.21
N ASN A 77 -24.72 -9.34 -13.89
CA ASN A 77 -24.35 -8.25 -13.00
C ASN A 77 -22.84 -7.99 -13.04
N SER A 78 -22.02 -9.05 -13.00
CA SER A 78 -20.55 -8.92 -13.11
C SER A 78 -20.08 -8.32 -14.44
N GLN A 79 -20.81 -8.57 -15.55
CA GLN A 79 -20.48 -7.98 -16.85
C GLN A 79 -20.66 -6.45 -16.86
N MET A 80 -21.61 -5.91 -16.09
CA MET A 80 -21.79 -4.47 -15.97
C MET A 80 -20.57 -3.79 -15.34
N PHE A 81 -20.00 -4.39 -14.29
CA PHE A 81 -18.79 -3.89 -13.63
C PHE A 81 -17.55 -4.08 -14.50
N HIS A 82 -17.48 -5.17 -15.25
CA HIS A 82 -16.34 -5.47 -16.12
C HIS A 82 -16.08 -4.38 -17.18
N MET A 83 -17.13 -3.76 -17.74
CA MET A 83 -16.95 -2.63 -18.68
C MET A 83 -16.26 -1.43 -18.02
N LEU A 84 -16.55 -1.17 -16.73
CA LEU A 84 -15.90 -0.10 -15.98
C LEU A 84 -14.44 -0.44 -15.67
N ASP A 85 -14.16 -1.69 -15.30
CA ASP A 85 -12.79 -2.16 -15.05
C ASP A 85 -11.93 -2.06 -16.33
N GLU A 86 -12.48 -2.46 -17.48
CA GLU A 86 -11.81 -2.31 -18.77
C GLU A 86 -11.52 -0.84 -19.11
N ALA A 87 -12.47 0.07 -18.86
CA ALA A 87 -12.29 1.48 -19.12
C ALA A 87 -11.23 2.10 -18.21
N ARG A 88 -11.22 1.71 -16.92
CA ARG A 88 -10.21 2.14 -15.95
C ARG A 88 -8.83 1.63 -16.34
N GLU A 89 -8.68 0.35 -16.65
CA GLU A 89 -7.38 -0.23 -17.00
C GLU A 89 -6.81 0.40 -18.29
N ARG A 90 -7.67 0.73 -19.26
CA ARG A 90 -7.24 1.50 -20.44
C ARG A 90 -6.81 2.92 -20.07
N ALA A 91 -7.52 3.58 -19.17
CA ALA A 91 -7.17 4.93 -18.72
C ALA A 91 -5.86 4.96 -17.95
N GLU A 92 -5.61 3.97 -17.08
CA GLU A 92 -4.34 3.80 -16.35
C GLU A 92 -3.17 3.66 -17.32
N LYS A 93 -3.29 2.78 -18.32
CA LYS A 93 -2.24 2.62 -19.34
C LYS A 93 -1.97 3.91 -20.12
N ILE A 94 -3.03 4.66 -20.45
CA ILE A 94 -2.88 5.96 -21.13
C ILE A 94 -2.20 6.98 -20.20
N ALA A 95 -2.50 6.97 -18.90
CA ALA A 95 -1.88 7.86 -17.92
C ALA A 95 -0.39 7.53 -17.74
N GLU A 96 -0.04 6.25 -17.59
CA GLU A 96 1.36 5.78 -17.55
C GLU A 96 2.13 6.17 -18.83
N GLU A 97 1.50 6.01 -20.00
CA GLU A 97 2.11 6.47 -21.26
C GLU A 97 2.24 7.99 -21.31
N ALA A 98 1.24 8.74 -20.85
CA ALA A 98 1.29 10.21 -20.82
C ALA A 98 2.36 10.75 -19.86
N GLU A 99 2.60 10.07 -18.73
CA GLU A 99 3.66 10.40 -17.77
C GLU A 99 5.04 10.29 -18.41
N LYS A 100 5.28 9.27 -19.25
CA LYS A 100 6.53 9.14 -20.02
C LYS A 100 6.78 10.29 -20.99
N TYR A 101 5.73 10.98 -21.41
CA TYR A 101 5.82 12.15 -22.30
C TYR A 101 5.72 13.49 -21.56
N ALA A 102 5.54 13.47 -20.23
CA ALA A 102 5.56 14.67 -19.42
C ALA A 102 6.95 15.32 -19.44
N PRO A 103 7.04 16.66 -19.31
CA PRO A 103 8.33 17.33 -19.25
C PRO A 103 9.08 16.86 -18.00
N LYS A 104 10.29 16.30 -18.22
CA LYS A 104 11.15 15.79 -17.14
C LYS A 104 11.40 16.82 -16.06
N THR A 105 11.38 16.37 -14.81
CA THR A 105 11.69 17.20 -13.64
C THR A 105 13.20 17.54 -13.59
N PRO A 106 13.63 18.54 -12.81
CA PRO A 106 15.05 18.88 -12.67
C PRO A 106 15.90 17.71 -12.16
N GLU A 107 15.34 16.88 -11.29
CA GLU A 107 15.99 15.69 -10.72
C GLU A 107 16.14 14.60 -11.78
N GLU A 108 15.07 14.22 -12.49
CA GLU A 108 15.13 13.24 -13.59
C GLU A 108 16.12 13.64 -14.70
N ARG A 109 16.26 14.95 -14.98
CA ARG A 109 17.26 15.44 -15.95
C ARG A 109 18.70 15.35 -15.43
N LEU A 110 18.89 15.51 -14.12
CA LEU A 110 20.20 15.33 -13.51
C LEU A 110 20.58 13.86 -13.50
N GLU A 111 19.61 12.99 -13.23
CA GLU A 111 19.76 11.54 -13.29
C GLU A 111 20.10 11.07 -14.69
N ASP A 112 19.37 11.51 -15.73
CA ASP A 112 19.70 11.23 -17.13
C ASP A 112 21.14 11.64 -17.46
N MET A 113 21.61 12.79 -16.93
CA MET A 113 22.96 13.29 -17.19
C MET A 113 24.02 12.43 -16.51
N ILE A 114 23.75 11.93 -15.31
CA ILE A 114 24.62 11.00 -14.59
C ILE A 114 24.64 9.65 -15.32
N GLU A 115 23.49 9.18 -15.79
CA GLU A 115 23.35 7.94 -16.54
C GLU A 115 24.08 8.01 -17.89
N GLU A 116 23.92 9.10 -18.65
CA GLU A 116 24.63 9.32 -19.91
C GLU A 116 26.15 9.45 -19.71
N ALA A 117 26.58 10.08 -18.61
CA ALA A 117 28.00 10.23 -18.28
C ALA A 117 28.65 8.92 -17.81
N THR A 118 27.92 8.07 -17.10
CA THR A 118 28.43 6.81 -16.53
C THR A 118 28.19 5.60 -17.44
N GLY A 119 27.22 5.67 -18.34
CA GLY A 119 26.82 4.58 -19.25
C GLY A 119 26.17 3.40 -18.53
N VAL A 120 25.67 3.59 -17.30
CA VAL A 120 25.07 2.55 -16.46
C VAL A 120 23.63 2.95 -16.13
N ASP A 121 22.67 2.18 -16.66
CA ASP A 121 21.26 2.25 -16.28
C ASP A 121 21.10 2.04 -14.76
N LYS A 122 20.34 2.90 -14.08
CA LYS A 122 20.05 2.77 -12.64
C LYS A 122 19.39 1.43 -12.29
N ASP A 123 18.56 0.89 -13.18
CA ASP A 123 17.86 -0.37 -12.98
C ASP A 123 18.73 -1.63 -13.24
N ALA A 124 19.99 -1.47 -13.66
CA ALA A 124 20.78 -2.56 -14.23
C ALA A 124 22.15 -2.83 -13.58
N GLY A 125 22.49 -2.24 -12.43
CA GLY A 125 23.87 -2.31 -11.92
C GLY A 125 24.04 -2.62 -10.43
N MET A 126 25.06 -3.43 -10.09
CA MET A 126 25.58 -3.62 -8.72
C MET A 126 26.02 -2.29 -8.05
N LEU A 127 26.25 -1.24 -8.84
CA LEU A 127 26.57 0.09 -8.33
C LEU A 127 25.33 0.80 -7.75
N ALA A 128 24.13 0.56 -8.30
CA ALA A 128 22.88 1.13 -7.79
C ALA A 128 22.53 0.53 -6.42
N GLU A 129 22.76 -0.78 -6.25
CA GLU A 129 22.61 -1.45 -4.96
C GLU A 129 23.60 -0.89 -3.92
N ALA A 130 24.87 -0.67 -4.31
CA ALA A 130 25.86 -0.04 -3.43
C ALA A 130 25.57 1.43 -3.11
N MET A 131 24.90 2.17 -4.01
CA MET A 131 24.48 3.55 -3.75
C MET A 131 23.28 3.61 -2.82
N ASN A 132 22.28 2.74 -3.01
CA ASN A 132 21.16 2.64 -2.08
C ASN A 132 21.64 2.23 -0.68
N GLU A 133 22.57 1.28 -0.58
CA GLU A 133 23.17 0.88 0.71
C GLU A 133 23.95 2.05 1.34
N LEU A 134 24.64 2.87 0.53
CA LEU A 134 25.31 4.08 1.03
C LEU A 134 24.32 5.16 1.51
N GLU A 135 23.18 5.29 0.83
CA GLU A 135 22.11 6.23 1.20
C GLU A 135 21.42 5.81 2.50
N GLU A 136 21.11 4.53 2.66
CA GLU A 136 20.61 3.96 3.92
C GLU A 136 21.60 4.17 5.07
N ILE A 137 22.91 3.94 4.85
CA ILE A 137 23.95 4.20 5.87
C ILE A 137 24.04 5.70 6.21
N ALA A 138 23.87 6.58 5.21
CA ALA A 138 23.92 8.02 5.43
C ALA A 138 22.71 8.50 6.25
N GLU A 139 21.51 7.97 5.98
CA GLU A 139 20.31 8.24 6.78
C GLU A 139 20.48 7.76 8.23
N GLU A 140 20.94 6.53 8.43
CA GLU A 140 21.18 5.96 9.77
C GLU A 140 22.21 6.78 10.55
N MET A 141 23.31 7.20 9.92
CA MET A 141 24.29 8.11 10.54
C MET A 141 23.71 9.48 10.87
N THR A 142 22.84 10.03 10.02
CA THR A 142 22.19 11.32 10.32
C THR A 142 21.22 11.21 11.48
N GLU A 143 20.51 10.10 11.61
CA GLU A 143 19.60 9.86 12.73
C GLU A 143 20.39 9.65 14.03
N GLU A 144 21.46 8.86 14.00
CA GLU A 144 22.36 8.63 15.14
C GLU A 144 23.02 9.93 15.62
N THR A 145 23.49 10.78 14.70
CA THR A 145 24.09 12.08 15.07
C THR A 145 23.08 13.09 15.61
N VAL A 146 21.80 13.00 15.21
CA VAL A 146 20.72 13.82 15.77
C VAL A 146 20.36 13.35 17.17
N GLU A 147 20.27 12.04 17.40
CA GLU A 147 20.05 11.48 18.75
C GLU A 147 21.20 11.84 19.70
N GLU A 148 22.45 11.73 19.25
CA GLU A 148 23.64 12.10 20.05
C GLU A 148 23.66 13.61 20.39
N LEU A 149 23.18 14.47 19.47
CA LEU A 149 23.02 15.90 19.74
C LEU A 149 21.91 16.20 20.75
N ASP A 150 20.82 15.43 20.73
CA ASP A 150 19.71 15.58 21.67
C ASP A 150 20.14 15.14 23.08
N GLU A 151 20.83 13.99 23.22
CA GLU A 151 21.40 13.52 24.48
C GLU A 151 22.41 14.52 25.07
N MET A 152 23.29 15.07 24.23
CA MET A 152 24.26 16.09 24.66
C MET A 152 23.57 17.40 25.08
N SER A 153 22.40 17.71 24.52
CA SER A 153 21.60 18.87 24.91
C SER A 153 20.92 18.68 26.27
N GLU A 154 20.41 17.48 26.56
CA GLU A 154 19.83 17.12 27.86
C GLU A 154 20.91 17.13 28.97
N GLU A 155 22.11 16.62 28.68
CA GLU A 155 23.22 16.64 29.63
C GLU A 155 23.69 18.07 29.94
N LEU A 156 23.68 18.97 28.96
CA LEU A 156 23.97 20.40 29.16
C LEU A 156 22.90 21.10 30.03
N GLU A 157 21.61 20.77 29.85
CA GLU A 157 20.54 21.30 30.70
C GLU A 157 20.65 20.81 32.15
N GLU A 158 21.02 19.53 32.37
CA GLU A 158 21.27 19.03 33.73
C GLU A 158 22.43 19.77 34.40
N VAL A 159 23.55 19.97 33.69
CA VAL A 159 24.70 20.71 34.23
C VAL A 159 24.30 22.15 34.57
N GLU A 160 23.57 22.85 33.70
CA GLU A 160 23.11 24.22 33.97
C GLU A 160 22.17 24.29 35.20
N ASN A 161 21.32 23.29 35.38
CA ASN A 161 20.44 23.20 36.54
C ASN A 161 21.20 22.92 37.84
N THR A 162 22.25 22.10 37.80
CA THR A 162 23.13 21.86 38.97
C THR A 162 23.94 23.10 39.35
N ASP A 163 24.43 23.86 38.36
CA ASP A 163 25.17 25.11 38.56
C ASP A 163 24.27 26.19 39.18
N LYS A 164 23.02 26.30 38.72
CA LYS A 164 22.01 27.19 39.31
C LYS A 164 21.71 26.81 40.77
N ALA A 165 21.54 25.52 41.06
CA ALA A 165 21.30 25.04 42.42
C ALA A 165 22.49 25.32 43.36
N GLN A 166 23.74 25.20 42.87
CA GLN A 166 24.94 25.56 43.64
C GLN A 166 25.04 27.07 43.88
N ALA A 167 24.73 27.89 42.87
CA ALA A 167 24.74 29.35 42.99
C ALA A 167 23.70 29.86 43.99
N GLU A 168 22.51 29.25 44.05
CA GLU A 168 21.49 29.55 45.05
C GLU A 168 21.93 29.14 46.47
N MET A 169 22.64 28.01 46.61
CA MET A 169 23.20 27.57 47.89
C MET A 169 24.30 28.51 48.40
N GLU A 170 25.16 29.02 47.50
CA GLU A 170 26.17 30.03 47.81
C GLU A 170 25.57 31.40 48.15
N ALA A 171 24.50 31.81 47.45
CA ALA A 171 23.79 33.05 47.73
C ALA A 171 23.10 32.99 49.10
N ALA A 172 22.49 31.86 49.47
CA ALA A 172 21.90 31.64 50.79
C ALA A 172 22.97 31.65 51.92
N SER A 173 24.17 31.14 51.64
CA SER A 173 25.32 31.20 52.55
C SER A 173 25.79 32.63 52.82
N LYS A 174 25.89 33.48 51.78
CA LYS A 174 26.28 34.90 51.91
C LYS A 174 25.24 35.75 52.65
N VAL A 175 23.96 35.42 52.56
CA VAL A 175 22.89 36.07 53.33
C VAL A 175 22.97 35.72 54.82
N SER A 176 23.46 34.52 55.17
CA SER A 176 23.64 34.07 56.55
C SER A 176 24.83 34.73 57.25
N THR A 177 25.88 35.11 56.53
CA THR A 177 27.10 35.73 57.09
C THR A 177 27.04 37.26 57.22
N GLY A 178 25.90 37.89 56.88
CA GLY A 178 25.61 39.27 57.26
C GLY A 178 26.41 40.36 56.53
N ASP A 179 26.91 40.09 55.33
CA ASP A 179 27.64 41.08 54.52
C ASP A 179 26.74 41.61 53.39
N LEU A 180 25.86 42.57 53.74
CA LEU A 180 24.99 43.27 52.79
C LEU A 180 25.65 44.61 52.38
N PRO A 181 25.94 44.85 51.09
CA PRO A 181 26.52 46.13 50.66
C PRO A 181 25.47 47.26 50.75
N GLU A 182 25.85 48.36 51.42
CA GLU A 182 25.03 49.57 51.57
C GLU A 182 24.60 50.14 50.21
N LYS A 183 23.29 50.17 49.95
CA LYS A 183 22.72 51.04 48.90
C LYS A 183 21.51 51.76 49.45
N TYR A 184 21.66 53.07 49.63
CA TYR A 184 20.89 54.16 49.00
C TYR A 184 21.07 55.45 49.83
N LYS A 185 21.67 56.48 49.24
CA LYS A 185 21.62 57.84 49.82
C LYS A 185 20.24 58.43 49.56
N ARG A 186 19.55 58.85 50.62
CA ARG A 186 18.26 59.53 50.54
C ARG A 186 18.44 60.88 49.83
N ILE A 187 17.67 61.11 48.77
CA ILE A 187 17.63 62.39 48.06
C ILE A 187 16.63 63.29 48.79
N ASP A 188 17.09 64.42 49.31
CA ASP A 188 16.23 65.42 49.95
C ASP A 188 15.69 66.41 48.91
N TYR A 189 14.35 66.51 48.81
CA TYR A 189 13.66 67.47 47.95
C TYR A 189 13.25 68.71 48.75
N ARG A 190 14.15 69.69 48.87
CA ARG A 190 13.77 71.08 49.16
C ARG A 190 14.62 72.03 48.32
N ILE A 191 13.90 73.01 47.76
CA ILE A 191 14.25 74.01 46.75
C ILE A 191 15.57 74.75 47.05
#